data_AF-A0A5C9EV80-F1
#
_entry.id   AF-A0A5C9EV80-F1
#
_cell.length_a   1.000
_cell.length_b   1.000
_cell.length_c   1.000
_cell.angle_alpha   90.00
_cell.angle_beta   90.00
_cell.angle_gamma   90.00
#
_symmetry.space_group_name_H-M   'P 1'
#
loop_
_entity.id
_entity.type
_entity.pdbx_description
1 polymer ?
#
loop_
_entity_poly.entity_id
_entity_poly.type
_entity_poly.pdbx_seq_one_letter_code
_entity_poly.pdbx_strand_id
1 'polypeptide(L)'
;MSTIPQNVDLQFVFENIMANTSPTTIDLSTLDDIVLSVSKNNPNNDPTLIIKYSISPGSFDIDNTNKTITITVTSSDIGTDSGQYYVNLWLVENSRYITHLSKPFYIENSVAYTA
;
A
#
# COMPACT_ATOMS: atom_id res chain seq x y z
N MET A 1 -16.94 2.52 -2.76
CA MET A 1 -15.59 2.23 -3.26
C MET A 1 -15.16 3.38 -4.15
N SER A 2 -13.90 3.80 -4.10
CA SER A 2 -13.35 4.83 -5.00
C SER A 2 -12.77 4.16 -6.24
N THR A 3 -13.01 4.72 -7.42
CA THR A 3 -12.54 4.19 -8.72
C THR A 3 -11.39 5.05 -9.25
N ILE A 4 -10.39 4.43 -9.87
CA ILE A 4 -9.15 5.11 -10.26
C ILE A 4 -8.71 4.72 -11.69
N PRO A 5 -8.32 5.68 -12.54
CA PRO A 5 -7.80 5.40 -13.88
C PRO A 5 -6.39 4.75 -13.89
N GLN A 6 -6.08 4.09 -15.00
CA GLN A 6 -4.87 3.27 -15.20
C GLN A 6 -3.52 4.01 -15.31
N ASN A 7 -3.50 5.35 -15.40
CA ASN A 7 -2.27 6.15 -15.53
C ASN A 7 -2.21 7.30 -14.51
N VAL A 8 -2.61 7.03 -13.27
CA VAL A 8 -2.69 8.04 -12.20
C VAL A 8 -1.82 7.61 -11.05
N ASP A 9 -1.15 8.58 -10.41
CA ASP A 9 -0.46 8.35 -9.16
C ASP A 9 -1.47 8.06 -8.06
N LEU A 10 -1.34 6.89 -7.46
CA LEU A 10 -2.18 6.41 -6.37
C LEU A 10 -1.51 6.77 -5.05
N GLN A 11 -2.19 7.59 -4.25
CA GLN A 11 -1.76 7.90 -2.91
C GLN A 11 -2.55 7.06 -1.90
N PHE A 12 -1.85 6.24 -1.12
CA PHE A 12 -2.43 5.43 -0.06
C PHE A 12 -1.95 5.93 1.29
N VAL A 13 -2.90 6.42 2.10
CA VAL A 13 -2.64 6.90 3.46
C VAL A 13 -3.10 5.83 4.44
N PHE A 14 -2.19 5.31 5.26
CA PHE A 14 -2.47 4.40 6.36
C PHE A 14 -2.36 5.18 7.67
N GLU A 15 -3.43 5.20 8.44
CA GLU A 15 -3.54 5.92 9.71
C GLU A 15 -3.76 4.92 10.84
N ASN A 16 -3.52 5.34 12.09
CA ASN A 16 -3.78 4.53 13.29
C ASN A 16 -3.16 3.13 13.21
N ILE A 17 -1.94 3.03 12.68
CA ILE A 17 -1.33 1.76 12.22
C ILE A 17 -1.24 0.68 13.32
N MET A 18 -1.48 1.03 14.60
CA MET A 18 -1.43 0.12 15.76
C MET A 18 -2.46 0.42 16.88
N ALA A 19 -3.65 0.95 16.59
CA ALA A 19 -4.66 1.22 17.65
C ALA A 19 -5.48 -0.03 18.12
N ASN A 20 -5.33 -1.20 17.48
CA ASN A 20 -6.23 -2.35 17.67
C ASN A 20 -5.64 -3.58 18.39
N THR A 21 -4.45 -3.47 18.96
CA THR A 21 -3.88 -4.43 19.93
C THR A 21 -3.34 -3.62 21.11
N SER A 22 -3.42 -4.14 22.34
CA SER A 22 -3.02 -3.42 23.57
C SER A 22 -1.79 -2.52 23.38
N PRO A 23 -1.81 -1.27 23.89
CA PRO A 23 -1.05 -0.15 23.36
C PRO A 23 0.45 -0.38 23.54
N THR A 24 1.09 -0.85 22.49
CA THR A 24 2.54 -0.77 22.35
C THR A 24 2.79 0.21 21.23
N THR A 25 3.34 1.37 21.59
CA THR A 25 3.82 2.34 20.62
C THR A 25 4.88 1.64 19.76
N ILE A 26 4.59 1.38 18.49
CA ILE A 26 5.65 1.01 17.55
C ILE A 26 6.44 2.28 17.23
N ASP A 27 7.73 2.20 17.52
CA ASP A 27 8.70 3.13 17.02
C ASP A 27 9.05 2.74 15.58
N LEU A 28 8.59 3.52 14.59
CA LEU A 28 8.86 3.19 13.19
C LEU A 28 10.36 3.30 12.86
N SER A 29 11.18 3.89 13.75
CA SER A 29 12.64 3.90 13.60
C SER A 29 13.30 2.55 13.89
N THR A 30 12.59 1.60 14.51
CA THR A 30 13.12 0.25 14.82
C THR A 30 12.76 -0.79 13.75
N LEU A 31 12.02 -0.40 12.71
CA LEU A 31 11.64 -1.30 11.61
C LEU A 31 12.83 -1.59 10.69
N ASP A 32 12.93 -2.85 10.27
CA ASP A 32 13.90 -3.28 9.26
C ASP A 32 13.46 -2.84 7.86
N ASP A 33 12.14 -2.85 7.59
CA ASP A 33 11.57 -2.49 6.31
C ASP A 33 10.07 -2.17 6.40
N ILE A 34 9.58 -1.48 5.38
CA ILE A 34 8.15 -1.32 5.11
C ILE A 34 7.88 -1.89 3.73
N VAL A 35 6.94 -2.83 3.65
CA VAL A 35 6.60 -3.50 2.40
C VAL A 35 5.17 -3.15 2.02
N LEU A 36 5.03 -2.59 0.82
CA LEU A 36 3.75 -2.49 0.14
C LEU A 36 3.59 -3.71 -0.76
N SER A 37 2.45 -4.38 -0.67
CA SER A 37 2.10 -5.42 -1.63
C SER A 37 0.72 -5.14 -2.23
N VAL A 38 0.54 -5.39 -3.51
CA VAL A 38 -0.76 -5.23 -4.17
C VAL A 38 -1.25 -6.57 -4.67
N SER A 39 -2.49 -6.94 -4.31
CA SER A 39 -3.10 -8.23 -4.65
C SER A 39 -4.45 -8.02 -5.32
N LYS A 40 -4.75 -8.80 -6.36
CA LYS A 40 -6.02 -8.72 -7.11
C LYS A 40 -7.10 -9.58 -6.45
N ASN A 41 -8.31 -9.05 -6.35
CA ASN A 41 -9.54 -9.69 -5.82
C ASN A 41 -9.52 -10.16 -4.35
N ASN A 42 -8.36 -10.38 -3.74
CA ASN A 42 -8.22 -10.82 -2.35
C ASN A 42 -6.89 -10.31 -1.78
N PRO A 43 -6.87 -9.70 -0.57
CA PRO A 43 -5.64 -9.21 0.05
C PRO A 43 -4.61 -10.31 0.38
N ASN A 44 -5.02 -11.58 0.46
CA ASN A 44 -4.13 -12.72 0.76
C ASN A 44 -3.65 -13.46 -0.49
N ASN A 45 -4.03 -13.03 -1.69
CA ASN A 45 -3.48 -13.61 -2.92
C ASN A 45 -2.01 -13.21 -3.09
N ASP A 46 -1.28 -14.02 -3.87
CA ASP A 46 0.07 -13.67 -4.31
C ASP A 46 0.08 -12.26 -4.90
N PRO A 47 0.96 -11.37 -4.41
CA PRO A 47 0.94 -9.99 -4.82
C PRO A 47 1.45 -9.83 -6.25
N THR A 48 0.78 -9.00 -7.04
CA THR A 48 1.20 -8.60 -8.38
C THR A 48 2.33 -7.58 -8.36
N LEU A 49 2.47 -6.85 -7.25
CA LEU A 49 3.51 -5.85 -7.03
C LEU A 49 3.98 -5.93 -5.58
N ILE A 50 5.30 -5.89 -5.38
CA ILE A 50 5.94 -5.76 -4.06
C ILE A 50 6.91 -4.59 -4.14
N ILE A 51 6.70 -3.57 -3.30
CA ILE A 51 7.61 -2.44 -3.14
C ILE A 51 8.15 -2.47 -1.72
N LYS A 52 9.47 -2.49 -1.60
CA LYS A 52 10.16 -2.38 -0.32
C LYS A 52 10.76 -1.01 -0.19
N TYR A 53 10.52 -0.35 0.93
CA TYR A 53 11.12 0.95 1.26
C TYR A 53 12.64 0.91 1.15
N SER A 54 13.26 -0.19 1.60
CA SER A 54 14.72 -0.35 1.59
C SER A 54 15.37 -0.56 0.21
N ILE A 55 14.59 -0.88 -0.84
CA ILE A 55 15.14 -1.39 -2.12
C ILE A 55 14.76 -0.53 -3.34
N SER A 56 13.57 0.08 -3.37
CA SER A 56 13.08 0.82 -4.54
C SER A 56 12.37 2.10 -4.12
N PRO A 57 12.63 3.25 -4.77
CA PRO A 57 12.11 4.53 -4.34
C PRO A 57 10.67 4.70 -4.81
N GLY A 58 9.76 3.87 -4.31
CA GLY A 58 8.42 4.37 -4.07
C GLY A 58 8.51 5.57 -3.14
N SER A 59 7.62 6.56 -3.26
CA SER A 59 7.56 7.61 -2.24
C SER A 59 6.93 7.01 -0.99
N PHE A 60 7.68 7.03 0.12
CA PHE A 60 7.19 6.72 1.46
C PHE A 60 7.36 7.97 2.31
N ASP A 61 6.27 8.49 2.83
CA ASP A 61 6.29 9.54 3.85
C ASP A 61 5.76 8.95 5.16
N ILE A 62 6.55 9.11 6.23
CA ILE A 62 6.31 8.48 7.53
C ILE A 62 6.21 9.58 8.58
N ASP A 63 4.99 9.83 9.04
CA ASP A 63 4.74 10.73 10.16
C ASP A 63 4.66 9.93 11.46
N ASN A 64 5.75 9.98 12.23
CA ASN A 64 5.83 9.32 13.53
C ASN A 64 4.99 9.98 14.63
N THR A 65 4.61 11.24 14.45
CA THR A 65 3.76 11.99 15.41
C THR A 65 2.31 11.56 15.25
N ASN A 66 1.82 11.54 14.02
CA ASN A 66 0.44 11.15 13.71
C ASN A 66 0.27 9.65 13.45
N LYS A 67 1.38 8.90 13.44
CA LYS A 67 1.42 7.46 13.14
C LYS A 67 0.76 7.14 11.79
N THR A 68 1.17 7.93 10.79
CA THR A 68 0.67 7.87 9.43
C THR A 68 1.78 7.45 8.48
N ILE A 69 1.45 6.56 7.53
CA ILE A 69 2.33 6.19 6.42
C ILE A 69 1.60 6.51 5.12
N THR A 70 2.22 7.33 4.29
CA THR A 70 1.72 7.69 2.96
C THR A 70 2.60 7.06 1.91
N ILE A 71 2.00 6.34 0.97
CA ILE A 71 2.73 5.65 -0.10
C ILE A 71 2.15 6.06 -1.44
N THR A 72 3.04 6.45 -2.36
CA THR A 72 2.66 6.75 -3.75
C THR A 72 3.18 5.68 -4.69
N VAL A 73 2.28 5.13 -5.52
CA VAL A 73 2.58 4.18 -6.59
C VAL A 73 1.82 4.58 -7.84
N THR A 74 2.32 4.27 -9.04
CA THR A 74 1.55 4.54 -10.26
C THR A 74 0.66 3.34 -10.57
N SER A 75 -0.57 3.55 -11.04
CA SER A 75 -1.46 2.43 -11.40
C SER A 75 -0.87 1.50 -12.48
N SER A 76 0.07 1.98 -13.30
CA SER A 76 0.86 1.16 -14.22
C SER A 76 1.75 0.13 -13.52
N ASP A 77 2.21 0.38 -12.30
CA ASP A 77 3.08 -0.54 -11.54
C ASP A 77 2.31 -1.77 -11.05
N ILE A 78 0.99 -1.63 -10.89
CA ILE A 78 0.11 -2.66 -10.32
C ILE A 78 -0.33 -3.68 -11.38
N GLY A 79 -0.27 -3.30 -12.66
CA GLY A 79 -0.72 -4.07 -13.80
C GLY A 79 -1.82 -3.36 -14.59
N THR A 80 -2.07 -3.83 -15.81
CA THR A 80 -2.93 -3.14 -16.78
C THR A 80 -4.41 -3.54 -16.75
N ASP A 81 -4.79 -4.49 -15.90
CA ASP A 81 -6.14 -5.03 -15.90
C ASP A 81 -7.06 -4.25 -14.97
N SER A 82 -8.24 -3.87 -15.47
CA SER A 82 -9.31 -3.36 -14.61
C SER A 82 -9.77 -4.42 -13.59
N GLY A 83 -10.20 -3.96 -12.42
CA GLY A 83 -10.77 -4.82 -11.39
C GLY A 83 -10.56 -4.31 -9.98
N GLN A 84 -10.97 -5.13 -9.01
CA GLN A 84 -10.77 -4.86 -7.60
C GLN A 84 -9.38 -5.29 -7.16
N TYR A 85 -8.68 -4.39 -6.50
CA TYR A 85 -7.35 -4.61 -5.94
C TYR A 85 -7.34 -4.28 -4.46
N TYR A 86 -6.35 -4.83 -3.77
CA TYR A 86 -6.07 -4.59 -2.38
C TYR A 86 -4.63 -4.15 -2.27
N VAL A 87 -4.41 -3.01 -1.61
CA VAL A 87 -3.09 -2.58 -1.21
C VAL A 87 -2.89 -2.96 0.24
N ASN A 88 -1.84 -3.69 0.52
CA ASN A 88 -1.49 -4.18 1.84
C ASN A 88 -0.21 -3.49 2.30
N LEU A 89 -0.26 -2.91 3.50
CA LEU A 89 0.90 -2.41 4.21
C LEU A 89 1.38 -3.49 5.18
N TRP A 90 2.66 -3.82 5.08
CA TRP A 90 3.35 -4.69 6.00
C TRP A 90 4.50 -3.96 6.67
N LEU A 91 4.56 -4.06 8.00
CA LEU A 91 5.72 -3.62 8.78
C LEU A 91 6.61 -4.83 9.05
N VAL A 92 7.91 -4.68 8.83
CA VAL A 92 8.90 -5.74 9.04
C VAL A 92 9.82 -5.35 10.20
N GLU A 93 9.89 -6.21 11.21
CA GLU A 93 10.79 -6.05 12.35
C GLU A 93 11.44 -7.42 12.66
N ASN A 94 12.74 -7.44 12.88
CA ASN A 94 13.52 -8.66 13.08
C ASN A 94 13.26 -9.71 11.97
N SER A 95 13.18 -9.28 10.72
CA SER A 95 12.82 -10.10 9.56
C SER A 95 11.46 -10.81 9.64
N ARG A 96 10.51 -10.31 10.45
CA ARG A 96 9.14 -10.83 10.57
C ARG A 96 8.12 -9.78 10.20
N TYR A 97 7.04 -10.19 9.52
CA TYR A 97 5.88 -9.34 9.26
C TYR A 97 5.04 -9.22 10.54
N ILE A 98 4.91 -8.00 11.08
CA ILE A 98 4.24 -7.76 12.37
C ILE A 98 2.85 -7.11 12.25
N THR A 99 2.55 -6.46 11.12
CA THR A 99 1.26 -5.78 10.87
C THR A 99 0.79 -6.05 9.45
N HIS A 100 -0.52 -6.19 9.26
CA HIS A 100 -1.18 -6.26 7.95
C HIS A 100 -2.37 -5.30 7.91
N LEU A 101 -2.22 -4.18 7.19
CA LEU A 101 -3.34 -3.26 6.92
C LEU A 101 -3.69 -3.32 5.45
N SER A 102 -4.91 -3.75 5.15
CA SER A 102 -5.41 -3.88 3.79
C SER A 102 -6.42 -2.78 3.48
N LYS A 103 -6.27 -2.11 2.32
CA LYS A 103 -7.27 -1.18 1.79
C LYS A 103 -7.70 -1.60 0.36
N PRO A 104 -9.01 -1.75 0.10
CA PRO A 104 -9.49 -2.03 -1.24
C PRO A 104 -9.50 -0.76 -2.10
N PHE A 105 -9.21 -0.91 -3.39
CA PHE A 105 -9.42 0.10 -4.43
C PHE A 105 -9.83 -0.57 -5.75
N TYR A 106 -10.32 0.20 -6.71
CA TYR A 106 -10.77 -0.31 -7.99
C TYR A 106 -10.07 0.42 -9.14
N ILE A 107 -9.49 -0.33 -10.08
CA ILE A 107 -8.92 0.20 -11.32
C ILE A 107 -9.96 0.06 -12.43
N GLU A 108 -10.27 1.17 -13.10
CA GLU A 108 -11.08 1.18 -14.32
C GLU A 108 -10.21 1.24 -15.57
N ASN A 109 -10.70 0.66 -16.66
CA ASN A 109 -10.09 0.87 -17.98
C ASN A 109 -10.14 2.36 -18.30
N SER A 110 -9.03 2.92 -18.80
CA SER A 110 -9.05 4.27 -19.34
C SER A 110 -10.05 4.31 -20.51
N VAL A 111 -11.15 5.05 -20.37
CA VAL A 111 -12.02 5.36 -21.51
C VAL A 111 -11.21 6.28 -22.40
N ALA A 112 -10.64 5.74 -23.49
CA ALA A 112 -10.13 6.58 -24.55
C ALA A 112 -11.32 7.32 -25.15
N TYR A 113 -11.44 8.62 -24.85
CA TYR A 113 -12.31 9.48 -25.64
C TYR A 113 -11.70 9.58 -27.03
N THR A 114 -12.21 8.79 -27.98
CA THR A 114 -12.03 9.09 -29.40
C THR A 114 -12.86 10.33 -29.70
N ALA A 115 -12.17 11.44 -29.99
CA ALA A 115 -12.76 12.65 -30.54
C ALA A 115 -13.34 12.39 -31.94
#